data_AF-A0A966NHI9-F1
#
_entry.id   AF-A0A966NHI9-F1
#
_cell.length_a   1.000
_cell.length_b   1.000
_cell.length_c   1.000
_cell.angle_alpha   90.00
_cell.angle_beta   90.00
_cell.angle_gamma   90.00
#
_symmetry.space_group_name_H-M   'P 1'
#
loop_
_entity.id
_entity.type
_entity.pdbx_description
1 polymer ?
#
loop_
_entity_poly.entity_id
_entity_poly.type
_entity_poly.pdbx_seq_one_letter_code
_entity_poly.pdbx_strand_id
1 'polypeptide(L)'
;MVFFDDLETRSDDQRSAQNTALLKDILKSASDLAGYKETLTFNSISNFTSLEDLTSLPVLRKSELSKKQSKKNILGGYSGKPPSDFAHIFQSPGPIYEPGDVSHNWWRIGRFLH
;
A
#
# COMPACT_ATOMS: atom_id res chain seq x y z
N MET A 1 -30.06 7.55 -6.93
CA MET A 1 -28.92 6.74 -6.41
C MET A 1 -27.95 7.73 -5.81
N VAL A 2 -27.65 7.61 -4.53
CA VAL A 2 -26.67 8.48 -3.86
C VAL A 2 -25.33 7.75 -3.96
N PHE A 3 -24.29 8.41 -4.48
CA PHE A 3 -22.94 7.86 -4.52
C PHE A 3 -22.27 8.06 -3.15
N PHE A 4 -21.39 7.15 -2.71
CA PHE A 4 -20.73 7.26 -1.40
C PHE A 4 -19.80 8.48 -1.34
N ASP A 5 -19.06 8.72 -2.42
CA ASP A 5 -18.23 9.91 -2.60
C ASP A 5 -18.02 10.24 -4.09
N ASP A 6 -17.42 11.40 -4.35
CA ASP A 6 -17.17 11.91 -5.71
C ASP A 6 -16.22 11.02 -6.55
N LEU A 7 -15.51 10.05 -5.94
CA LEU A 7 -14.62 9.17 -6.71
C LEU A 7 -15.38 8.12 -7.53
N GLU A 8 -16.67 7.91 -7.25
CA GLU A 8 -17.54 7.03 -8.04
C GLU A 8 -17.96 7.66 -9.36
N THR A 9 -18.10 8.98 -9.41
CA THR A 9 -18.63 9.71 -10.58
C THR A 9 -17.59 10.51 -11.35
N ARG A 10 -16.36 10.62 -10.83
CA ARG A 10 -15.26 11.30 -11.54
C ARG A 10 -15.04 10.74 -12.95
N SER A 11 -14.63 11.60 -13.88
CA SER A 11 -14.29 11.19 -15.24
C SER A 11 -13.05 10.28 -15.25
N ASP A 12 -12.85 9.58 -16.36
CA ASP A 12 -11.68 8.71 -16.55
C ASP A 12 -10.37 9.52 -16.52
N ASP A 13 -10.35 10.72 -17.13
CA ASP A 13 -9.20 11.62 -17.10
C ASP A 13 -8.87 12.08 -15.66
N GLN A 14 -9.89 12.47 -14.90
CA GLN A 14 -9.73 12.86 -13.50
C GLN A 14 -9.21 11.69 -12.66
N ARG A 15 -9.74 10.48 -12.87
CA ARG A 15 -9.31 9.26 -12.16
C ARG A 15 -7.85 8.95 -12.46
N SER A 16 -7.45 8.96 -13.72
CA SER A 16 -6.07 8.66 -14.14
C SER A 16 -5.06 9.66 -13.59
N ALA A 17 -5.36 10.96 -13.66
CA ALA A 17 -4.50 12.01 -13.12
C ALA A 17 -4.35 11.89 -11.59
N GLN A 18 -5.47 11.72 -10.87
CA GLN A 18 -5.44 11.57 -9.40
C GLN A 18 -4.74 10.30 -8.94
N ASN A 19 -4.96 9.15 -9.62
CA ASN A 19 -4.29 7.90 -9.27
C ASN A 19 -2.78 7.98 -9.51
N THR A 20 -2.35 8.63 -10.60
CA THR A 20 -0.92 8.84 -10.88
C THR A 20 -0.26 9.68 -9.79
N ALA A 21 -0.89 10.80 -9.41
CA ALA A 21 -0.37 11.66 -8.35
C ALA A 21 -0.29 10.91 -7.01
N LEU A 22 -1.38 10.23 -6.61
CA LEU A 22 -1.43 9.46 -5.38
C LEU A 22 -0.36 8.35 -5.34
N LEU A 23 -0.15 7.65 -6.45
CA LEU A 23 0.83 6.57 -6.51
C LEU A 23 2.26 7.10 -6.40
N LYS A 24 2.58 8.28 -6.95
CA LYS A 24 3.88 8.94 -6.72
C LYS A 24 4.13 9.20 -5.23
N ASP A 25 3.14 9.68 -4.51
CA ASP A 25 3.24 9.92 -3.06
C ASP A 25 3.40 8.62 -2.27
N ILE A 26 2.68 7.57 -2.66
CA ILE A 26 2.82 6.23 -2.07
C ILE A 26 4.22 5.66 -2.33
N LEU A 27 4.75 5.76 -3.54
CA LEU A 27 6.09 5.27 -3.88
C LEU A 27 7.18 5.98 -3.09
N LYS A 28 7.06 7.31 -2.95
CA LYS A 28 7.96 8.10 -2.10
C LYS A 28 7.89 7.68 -0.65
N SER A 29 6.68 7.50 -0.10
CA SER A 29 6.52 7.05 1.30
C SER A 29 7.05 5.62 1.50
N ALA A 30 6.83 4.74 0.52
CA ALA A 30 7.30 3.36 0.56
C ALA A 30 8.83 3.26 0.49
N SER A 31 9.50 4.17 -0.21
CA SER A 31 10.97 4.13 -0.36
C SER A 31 11.72 4.38 0.95
N ASP A 32 11.07 5.04 1.92
CA ASP A 32 11.63 5.28 3.24
C ASP A 32 11.53 4.05 4.15
N LEU A 33 10.70 3.06 3.79
CA LEU A 33 10.45 1.87 4.59
C LEU A 33 11.57 0.84 4.45
N ALA A 34 12.02 0.28 5.57
CA ALA A 34 13.12 -0.68 5.63
C ALA A 34 12.88 -1.93 4.77
N GLY A 35 11.63 -2.40 4.66
CA GLY A 35 11.26 -3.57 3.86
C GLY A 35 11.43 -3.38 2.36
N TYR A 36 11.44 -2.13 1.88
CA TYR A 36 11.56 -1.79 0.46
C TYR A 36 12.97 -1.35 0.04
N LYS A 37 13.90 -1.09 0.98
CA LYS A 37 15.24 -0.55 0.68
C LYS A 37 16.03 -1.33 -0.38
N GLU A 38 15.84 -2.65 -0.46
CA GLU A 38 16.54 -3.51 -1.41
C GLU A 38 15.84 -3.60 -2.78
N THR A 39 14.52 -3.37 -2.83
CA THR A 39 13.70 -3.64 -4.02
C THR A 39 13.21 -2.37 -4.71
N LEU A 40 12.77 -1.37 -3.93
CA LEU A 40 12.24 -0.12 -4.44
C LEU A 40 13.37 0.90 -4.53
N THR A 41 14.11 0.83 -5.63
CA THR A 41 15.26 1.72 -5.87
C THR A 41 14.81 3.11 -6.30
N PHE A 42 15.72 4.09 -6.18
CA PHE A 42 15.50 5.44 -6.72
C PHE A 42 15.08 5.40 -8.19
N ASN A 43 15.73 4.56 -9.01
CA ASN A 43 15.42 4.43 -10.44
C ASN A 43 13.99 3.94 -10.67
N SER A 44 13.50 2.98 -9.86
CA SER A 44 12.13 2.50 -9.95
C SER A 44 11.10 3.61 -9.70
N ILE A 45 11.41 4.55 -8.80
CA ILE A 45 10.53 5.66 -8.44
C ILE A 45 10.64 6.78 -9.47
N SER A 46 11.85 7.17 -9.87
CA SER A 46 12.09 8.27 -10.81
C SER A 46 11.54 7.97 -12.21
N ASN A 47 11.50 6.69 -12.59
CA ASN A 47 10.98 6.26 -13.89
C ASN A 47 9.44 6.15 -13.91
N PHE A 48 8.77 6.22 -12.76
CA PHE A 48 7.30 6.21 -12.72
C PHE A 48 6.75 7.61 -13.02
N THR A 49 6.29 7.80 -14.26
CA THR A 49 5.75 9.08 -14.73
C THR A 49 4.24 9.05 -14.93
N SER A 50 3.69 7.90 -15.33
CA SER A 50 2.26 7.64 -15.58
C SER A 50 1.84 6.23 -15.17
N LEU A 51 0.54 5.90 -15.26
CA LEU A 51 0.03 4.58 -14.87
C LEU A 51 0.56 3.44 -15.76
N GLU A 52 0.94 3.73 -17.00
CA GLU A 52 1.57 2.78 -17.92
C GLU A 52 2.90 2.24 -17.38
N ASP A 53 3.62 3.06 -16.58
CA ASP A 53 4.90 2.70 -15.98
C ASP A 53 4.76 1.75 -14.78
N LEU A 54 3.53 1.48 -14.31
CA LEU A 54 3.28 0.58 -13.16
C LEU A 54 3.93 -0.79 -13.35
N THR A 55 3.99 -1.28 -14.59
CA THR A 55 4.60 -2.57 -14.94
C THR A 55 6.12 -2.63 -14.72
N SER A 56 6.78 -1.47 -14.63
CA SER A 56 8.22 -1.36 -14.36
C SER A 56 8.57 -1.49 -12.88
N LEU A 57 7.57 -1.33 -11.98
CA LEU A 57 7.79 -1.40 -10.55
C LEU A 57 8.05 -2.84 -10.08
N PRO A 58 8.91 -3.03 -9.07
CA PRO A 58 9.21 -4.34 -8.53
C PRO A 58 7.95 -4.97 -7.89
N VAL A 59 7.71 -6.23 -8.20
CA VAL A 59 6.60 -7.00 -7.60
C VAL A 59 7.04 -7.59 -6.26
N LEU A 60 6.38 -7.16 -5.18
CA LEU A 60 6.56 -7.76 -3.85
C LEU A 60 5.84 -9.11 -3.77
N ARG A 61 6.60 -10.20 -3.63
CA ARG A 61 6.05 -11.56 -3.53
C ARG A 61 5.75 -11.93 -2.08
N LYS A 62 4.73 -12.77 -1.88
CA LYS A 62 4.33 -13.28 -0.55
C LYS A 62 5.47 -14.00 0.20
N SER A 63 6.35 -14.70 -0.53
CA SER A 63 7.53 -15.34 0.05
C SER A 63 8.50 -14.33 0.67
N GLU A 64 8.66 -13.15 0.06
CA GLU A 64 9.55 -12.09 0.57
C GLU A 64 8.99 -11.45 1.83
N LEU A 65 7.66 -11.27 1.92
CA LEU A 65 6.99 -10.84 3.15
C LEU A 65 7.35 -11.77 4.33
N SER A 66 7.16 -13.08 4.14
CA SER A 66 7.46 -14.07 5.18
C SER A 66 8.94 -14.07 5.57
N LYS A 67 9.87 -13.95 4.61
CA LYS A 67 11.31 -13.88 4.87
C LYS A 67 11.73 -12.65 5.67
N LYS A 68 11.11 -11.49 5.40
CA LYS A 68 11.45 -10.24 6.09
C LYS A 68 10.87 -10.17 7.50
N GLN A 69 9.81 -10.92 7.78
CA GLN A 69 9.19 -10.97 9.10
C GLN A 69 10.01 -11.80 10.10
N SER A 70 10.20 -11.25 11.29
CA SER A 70 10.89 -11.93 12.40
C SER A 70 10.34 -11.46 13.75
N LYS A 71 10.70 -12.13 14.85
CA LYS A 71 10.20 -11.77 16.20
C LYS A 71 10.41 -10.29 16.58
N LYS A 72 11.48 -9.64 16.09
CA LYS A 72 11.77 -8.22 16.33
C LYS A 72 11.31 -7.28 15.20
N ASN A 73 10.81 -7.85 14.10
CA ASN A 73 10.35 -7.13 12.92
C ASN A 73 9.10 -7.82 12.37
N ILE A 74 8.03 -7.88 13.16
CA ILE A 74 6.87 -8.72 12.83
C ILE A 74 6.11 -8.25 11.59
N LEU A 75 6.27 -6.99 11.18
CA LEU A 75 5.69 -6.42 9.96
C LEU A 75 6.70 -6.32 8.80
N GLY A 76 7.89 -6.92 8.95
CA GLY A 76 8.87 -7.04 7.87
C GLY A 76 9.48 -5.73 7.38
N GLY A 77 9.30 -4.63 8.12
CA GLY A 77 9.75 -3.30 7.73
C GLY A 77 8.88 -2.64 6.66
N TYR A 78 7.67 -3.16 6.40
CA TYR A 78 6.73 -2.62 5.40
C TYR A 78 5.66 -1.68 6.00
N SER A 79 5.76 -1.36 7.28
CA SER A 79 4.84 -0.45 7.97
C SER A 79 5.53 0.86 8.33
N GLY A 80 4.84 1.98 8.11
CA GLY A 80 5.30 3.31 8.52
C GLY A 80 5.11 3.62 10.01
N LYS A 81 4.40 2.77 10.76
CA LYS A 81 4.21 2.89 12.22
C LYS A 81 4.51 1.57 12.94
N PRO A 82 4.90 1.59 14.22
CA PRO A 82 5.18 0.37 14.97
C PRO A 82 3.92 -0.47 15.17
N PRO A 83 4.04 -1.80 15.38
CA PRO A 83 2.90 -2.69 15.53
C PRO A 83 1.95 -2.32 16.67
N SER A 84 2.47 -1.70 17.73
CA SER A 84 1.70 -1.22 18.89
C SER A 84 0.65 -0.15 18.55
N ASP A 85 0.83 0.53 17.42
CA ASP A 85 0.00 1.67 17.04
C ASP A 85 -1.17 1.25 16.12
N PHE A 86 -1.29 -0.05 15.85
CA PHE A 86 -2.45 -0.63 15.16
C PHE A 86 -3.43 -1.21 16.17
N ALA A 87 -4.72 -1.14 15.84
CA ALA A 87 -5.78 -1.71 16.66
C ALA A 87 -5.71 -3.25 16.70
N HIS A 88 -5.29 -3.88 15.61
CA HIS A 88 -5.20 -5.32 15.47
C HIS A 88 -3.94 -5.75 14.71
N ILE A 89 -3.47 -6.95 15.01
CA ILE A 89 -2.50 -7.68 14.19
C ILE A 89 -3.15 -8.99 13.78
N PHE A 90 -3.38 -9.16 12.47
CA PHE A 90 -3.91 -10.38 11.89
C PHE A 90 -2.79 -11.32 11.50
N GLN A 91 -3.11 -12.61 11.42
CA GLN A 91 -2.17 -13.63 10.96
C GLN A 91 -2.82 -14.50 9.89
N SER A 92 -2.23 -14.50 8.70
CA SER A 92 -2.56 -15.45 7.64
C SER A 92 -2.07 -16.86 7.98
N PRO A 93 -2.72 -17.94 7.50
CA PRO A 93 -2.13 -19.27 7.49
C PRO A 93 -0.79 -19.25 6.73
N GLY A 94 0.32 -19.62 7.40
CA GLY A 94 1.68 -19.53 6.86
C GLY A 94 2.48 -18.32 7.39
N PRO A 95 2.73 -18.29 8.71
CA PRO A 95 2.82 -17.13 9.61
C PRO A 95 3.22 -15.78 8.98
N ILE A 96 2.29 -15.11 8.29
CA ILE A 96 2.44 -13.71 7.86
C ILE A 96 1.53 -12.85 8.72
N TYR A 97 2.11 -11.82 9.34
CA TYR A 97 1.40 -10.86 10.16
C TYR A 97 1.08 -9.59 9.36
N GLU A 98 -0.13 -9.08 9.53
CA GLU A 98 -0.65 -7.93 8.78
C GLU A 98 -1.33 -6.95 9.75
N PRO A 99 -1.12 -5.63 9.58
CA PRO A 99 -1.72 -4.64 10.45
C PRO A 99 -3.20 -4.39 10.12
N GLY A 100 -4.00 -4.19 11.16
CA GLY A 100 -5.40 -3.79 11.09
C GLY A 100 -5.69 -2.54 11.90
N ASP A 101 -6.47 -1.63 11.33
CA ASP A 101 -6.94 -0.42 12.03
C ASP A 101 -8.47 -0.36 12.04
N VAL A 102 -9.00 0.54 12.87
CA VAL A 102 -10.44 0.80 13.03
C VAL A 102 -10.81 2.23 12.61
N SER A 103 -9.87 2.98 12.03
CA SER A 103 -10.15 4.28 11.43
C SER A 103 -11.23 4.20 10.34
N HIS A 104 -11.91 5.33 10.12
CA HIS A 104 -13.02 5.40 9.19
C HIS A 104 -12.62 4.90 7.80
N ASN A 105 -13.35 3.90 7.29
CA ASN A 105 -13.13 3.29 5.98
C ASN A 105 -11.71 2.74 5.74
N TRP A 106 -11.02 2.24 6.79
CA TRP A 106 -9.67 1.65 6.70
C TRP A 106 -9.52 0.63 5.56
N TRP A 107 -10.49 -0.29 5.43
CA TRP A 107 -10.50 -1.33 4.40
C TRP A 107 -10.90 -0.84 3.02
N ARG A 108 -11.28 0.44 2.87
CA ARG A 108 -11.73 1.08 1.63
C ARG A 108 -12.94 0.38 0.97
N ILE A 109 -13.76 -0.31 1.76
CA ILE A 109 -14.97 -1.01 1.30
C ILE A 109 -16.25 -0.17 1.38
N GLY A 110 -16.17 1.09 1.83
CA GLY A 110 -17.34 1.97 1.99
C GLY A 110 -18.21 2.09 0.73
N ARG A 111 -17.58 2.28 -0.44
CA ARG A 111 -18.29 2.34 -1.75
C ARG A 111 -19.02 1.05 -2.13
N PHE A 112 -18.60 -0.10 -1.62
CA PHE A 112 -19.27 -1.37 -1.86
C PHE A 112 -20.51 -1.55 -0.97
N LEU A 113 -20.54 -0.94 0.21
CA LEU A 113 -21.59 -1.11 1.22
C LEU A 113 -22.65 0.01 1.21
N HIS A 114 -22.48 1.03 0.38
CA HIS A 114 -23.33 2.23 0.33
C HIS A 114 -24.53 2.07 -0.60
#